data_AF-A0A947BL33-F1
#
_entry.id   AF-A0A947BL33-F1
#
_cell.length_a   1.000
_cell.length_b   1.000
_cell.length_c   1.000
_cell.angle_alpha   90.00
_cell.angle_beta   90.00
_cell.angle_gamma   90.00
#
_symmetry.space_group_name_H-M   'P 1'
#
loop_
_entity.id
_entity.type
_entity.pdbx_description
1 polymer ?
#
loop_
_entity_poly.entity_id
_entity_poly.type
_entity_poly.pdbx_seq_one_letter_code
_entity_poly.pdbx_strand_id
1 'polypeptide(L)'
;METASEGNLPPKNGDRRVVDKLERVFFDGYWIRYYAPLQDTLANRKRLIDSLTRRAFHHTEAGINTPGSSLELAREAYVDETDPERKRVNAAMLAGALFNRATDLFTAIVDLGELGVQVSENNELMRQCSDCFEEALMLGQQVRHHSGCEGIDEVWGEPFKAFTMPIDDFYQSRFIKIAQGMREIDQIASCMIEVFCSQPLFAGLERLIVDYATAARQAAETMKMDPIIFQVWPDFVSLGERLDSFRPRLPDVADQMLRMRIAYGRDLVQEGRLLISYIASARVPMT
;
A
#
# COMPACT_ATOMS: atom_id res chain seq x y z
N MET A 1 -35.37 24.07 -32.20
CA MET A 1 -35.04 22.68 -31.84
C MET A 1 -33.77 22.76 -31.02
N GLU A 2 -33.93 22.91 -29.71
CA GLU A 2 -32.82 22.98 -28.76
C GLU A 2 -32.10 21.64 -28.73
N THR A 3 -30.78 21.68 -28.89
CA THR A 3 -29.88 20.56 -28.74
C THR A 3 -29.90 20.08 -27.29
N ALA A 4 -30.34 18.85 -27.08
CA ALA A 4 -30.28 18.18 -25.79
C ALA A 4 -28.86 18.26 -25.21
N SER A 5 -28.75 18.65 -23.94
CA SER A 5 -27.50 18.67 -23.19
C SER A 5 -26.81 17.30 -23.22
N GLU A 6 -25.51 17.27 -23.51
CA GLU A 6 -24.60 16.12 -23.28
C GLU A 6 -24.42 15.85 -21.76
N GLY A 7 -25.53 15.66 -21.06
CA GLY A 7 -25.61 15.56 -19.62
C GLY A 7 -25.58 14.11 -19.14
N ASN A 8 -24.39 13.68 -18.74
CA ASN A 8 -24.14 12.74 -17.64
C ASN A 8 -24.28 11.22 -17.92
N LEU A 9 -23.45 10.71 -18.83
CA LEU A 9 -23.08 9.28 -18.75
C LEU A 9 -22.27 9.03 -17.46
N PRO A 10 -22.50 7.91 -16.76
CA PRO A 10 -21.69 7.55 -15.59
C PRO A 10 -20.22 7.46 -15.99
N PRO A 11 -19.28 7.94 -15.14
CA PRO A 11 -17.86 7.89 -15.45
C PRO A 11 -17.39 6.44 -15.60
N LYS A 12 -16.43 6.23 -16.50
CA LYS A 12 -15.78 4.94 -16.76
C LYS A 12 -14.42 4.91 -16.09
N ASN A 13 -13.95 3.71 -15.75
CA ASN A 13 -12.60 3.53 -15.23
C ASN A 13 -11.57 4.12 -16.20
N GLY A 14 -10.68 4.97 -15.69
CA GLY A 14 -9.71 5.73 -16.49
C GLY A 14 -10.17 7.13 -16.90
N ASP A 15 -11.44 7.51 -16.71
CA ASP A 15 -11.89 8.87 -16.99
C ASP A 15 -11.14 9.88 -16.12
N ARG A 16 -10.68 10.97 -16.73
CA ARG A 16 -9.97 12.07 -16.04
C ARG A 16 -10.83 13.32 -15.99
N ARG A 17 -10.82 14.01 -14.86
CA ARG A 17 -11.50 15.31 -14.67
C ARG A 17 -10.73 16.20 -13.71
N VAL A 18 -10.91 17.50 -13.87
CA VAL A 18 -10.41 18.48 -12.90
C VAL A 18 -11.53 18.77 -11.89
N VAL A 19 -11.27 18.49 -10.61
CA VAL A 19 -12.18 18.76 -9.49
C VAL A 19 -11.40 19.61 -8.48
N ASP A 20 -11.91 20.78 -8.12
CA ASP A 20 -11.23 21.71 -7.20
C ASP A 20 -9.79 22.04 -7.59
N LYS A 21 -9.54 22.25 -8.90
CA LYS A 21 -8.22 22.49 -9.52
C LYS A 21 -7.23 21.32 -9.42
N LEU A 22 -7.69 20.16 -8.95
CA LEU A 22 -6.90 18.94 -8.87
C LEU A 22 -7.36 17.99 -9.95
N GLU A 23 -6.39 17.47 -10.69
CA GLU A 23 -6.69 16.41 -11.63
C GLU A 23 -6.99 15.11 -10.87
N ARG A 24 -8.08 14.45 -11.26
CA ARG A 24 -8.51 13.18 -10.69
C ARG A 24 -8.79 12.17 -11.79
N VAL A 25 -8.56 10.90 -11.48
CA VAL A 25 -8.87 9.74 -12.33
C VAL A 25 -9.91 8.87 -11.64
N PHE A 26 -10.90 8.39 -12.39
CA PHE A 26 -11.97 7.55 -11.85
C PHE A 26 -11.60 6.08 -11.91
N PHE A 27 -11.71 5.38 -10.77
CA PHE A 27 -11.68 3.91 -10.72
C PHE A 27 -12.66 3.41 -9.65
N ASP A 28 -13.43 2.38 -9.99
CA ASP A 28 -14.19 1.56 -9.05
C ASP A 28 -15.11 2.36 -8.10
N GLY A 29 -15.63 3.50 -8.57
CA GLY A 29 -16.53 4.38 -7.80
C GLY A 29 -15.86 5.61 -7.17
N TYR A 30 -14.53 5.72 -7.28
CA TYR A 30 -13.75 6.75 -6.60
C TYR A 30 -13.03 7.67 -7.59
N TRP A 31 -13.07 8.97 -7.33
CA TRP A 31 -12.25 9.97 -8.00
C TRP A 31 -10.96 10.17 -7.23
N ILE A 32 -9.89 9.56 -7.72
CA ILE A 32 -8.59 9.52 -7.08
C ILE A 32 -7.71 10.64 -7.63
N ARG A 33 -6.90 11.28 -6.80
CA ARG A 33 -5.88 12.23 -7.26
C ARG A 33 -4.98 11.58 -8.31
N TYR A 34 -4.92 12.21 -9.47
CA TYR A 34 -4.10 11.73 -10.57
C TYR A 34 -2.68 12.27 -10.44
N TYR A 35 -1.71 11.37 -10.52
CA TYR A 35 -0.30 11.72 -10.70
C TYR A 35 0.17 11.13 -12.01
N ALA A 36 0.79 11.98 -12.83
CA ALA A 36 1.29 11.55 -14.13
C ALA A 36 2.32 10.43 -13.96
N PRO A 37 2.20 9.31 -14.69
CA PRO A 37 3.23 8.30 -14.75
C PRO A 37 4.57 8.89 -15.20
N LEU A 38 5.66 8.28 -14.73
CA LEU A 38 6.99 8.61 -15.22
C LEU A 38 7.11 8.21 -16.69
N GLN A 39 7.90 8.96 -17.46
CA GLN A 39 8.27 8.52 -18.81
C GLN A 39 8.94 7.15 -18.74
N ASP A 40 8.55 6.25 -19.64
CA ASP A 40 9.07 4.88 -19.68
C ASP A 40 10.50 4.84 -20.22
N THR A 41 11.45 5.03 -19.30
CA THR A 41 12.89 5.00 -19.55
C THR A 41 13.53 4.10 -18.51
N LEU A 42 14.66 3.46 -18.85
CA LEU A 42 15.39 2.59 -17.90
C LEU A 42 15.73 3.33 -16.59
N ALA A 43 16.17 4.59 -16.68
CA ALA A 43 16.48 5.41 -15.51
C ALA A 43 15.26 5.67 -14.60
N ASN A 44 14.09 5.98 -15.16
CA ASN A 44 12.87 6.16 -14.37
C ASN A 44 12.36 4.84 -13.78
N ARG A 45 12.43 3.75 -14.55
CA ARG A 45 12.09 2.40 -14.09
C ARG A 45 12.99 1.99 -12.91
N LYS A 46 14.29 2.31 -12.98
CA LYS A 46 15.24 2.08 -11.88
C LYS A 46 14.84 2.83 -10.63
N ARG A 47 14.56 4.13 -10.74
CA ARG A 47 14.09 4.94 -9.60
C ARG A 47 12.83 4.37 -8.96
N LEU A 48 11.89 3.91 -9.79
CA LEU A 48 10.65 3.28 -9.32
C LEU A 48 10.93 1.97 -8.57
N ILE A 49 11.69 1.06 -9.17
CA ILE A 49 12.08 -0.22 -8.57
C ILE A 49 12.84 0.01 -7.26
N ASP A 50 13.85 0.88 -7.22
CA ASP A 50 14.62 1.21 -6.01
C ASP A 50 13.72 1.73 -4.87
N SER A 51 12.69 2.52 -5.21
CA SER A 51 11.73 3.04 -4.24
C SER A 51 10.81 1.94 -3.70
N LEU A 52 10.30 1.07 -4.58
CA LEU A 52 9.44 -0.06 -4.22
C LEU A 52 10.21 -1.13 -3.43
N THR A 53 11.47 -1.42 -3.78
CA THR A 53 12.35 -2.35 -3.06
C THR A 53 12.58 -1.91 -1.63
N ARG A 54 12.92 -0.62 -1.42
CA ARG A 54 13.06 -0.06 -0.06
C ARG A 54 11.77 -0.18 0.74
N ARG A 55 10.62 0.07 0.11
CA ARG A 55 9.32 -0.09 0.74
C ARG A 55 9.05 -1.55 1.11
N ALA A 56 9.30 -2.49 0.21
CA ALA A 56 9.14 -3.92 0.48
C ALA A 56 9.92 -4.35 1.72
N PHE A 57 11.23 -4.08 1.77
CA PHE A 57 12.05 -4.45 2.93
C PHE A 57 11.66 -3.74 4.23
N HIS A 58 11.14 -2.51 4.17
CA HIS A 58 10.65 -1.82 5.36
C HIS A 58 9.43 -2.53 5.98
N HIS A 59 8.64 -3.23 5.18
CA HIS A 59 7.43 -3.92 5.63
C HIS A 59 7.64 -5.41 5.96
N THR A 60 8.85 -5.93 5.84
CA THR A 60 9.14 -7.35 6.06
C THR A 60 9.94 -7.59 7.34
N GLU A 61 9.96 -8.83 7.80
CA GLU A 61 10.70 -9.24 9.00
C GLU A 61 12.18 -8.82 8.93
N ALA A 62 12.73 -8.43 10.08
CA ALA A 62 14.09 -7.92 10.15
C ALA A 62 15.12 -9.00 9.75
N GLY A 63 16.21 -8.57 9.12
CA GLY A 63 17.34 -9.44 8.77
C GLY A 63 17.24 -10.14 7.41
N ILE A 64 16.14 -10.00 6.66
CA ILE A 64 16.01 -10.62 5.33
C ILE A 64 16.57 -9.77 4.19
N ASN A 65 16.96 -8.51 4.43
CA ASN A 65 17.60 -7.64 3.43
C ASN A 65 19.06 -8.08 3.21
N THR A 66 19.23 -9.30 2.70
CA THR A 66 20.51 -9.95 2.45
C THR A 66 21.14 -9.36 1.19
N PRO A 67 22.43 -8.97 1.21
CA PRO A 67 23.10 -8.43 0.02
C PRO A 67 23.08 -9.41 -1.17
N GLY A 68 22.94 -8.87 -2.39
CA GLY A 68 22.96 -9.66 -3.63
C GLY A 68 24.28 -10.41 -3.86
N SER A 69 25.39 -9.90 -3.33
CA SER A 69 26.70 -10.56 -3.34
C SER A 69 26.73 -11.88 -2.53
N SER A 70 25.82 -12.04 -1.58
CA SER A 70 25.73 -13.22 -0.70
C SER A 70 24.73 -14.26 -1.19
N LEU A 71 24.27 -14.16 -2.44
CA LEU A 71 23.25 -15.03 -3.03
C LEU A 71 23.58 -16.53 -2.88
N GLU A 72 24.79 -16.95 -3.26
CA GLU A 72 25.17 -18.37 -3.18
C GLU A 72 25.22 -18.87 -1.74
N LEU A 73 25.76 -18.07 -0.81
CA LEU A 73 25.77 -18.41 0.62
C LEU A 73 24.36 -18.56 1.19
N ALA A 74 23.44 -17.67 0.79
CA ALA A 74 22.03 -17.76 1.19
C ALA A 74 21.36 -19.00 0.59
N ARG A 75 21.71 -19.36 -0.64
CA ARG A 75 21.19 -20.54 -1.34
C ARG A 75 21.67 -21.83 -0.69
N GLU A 76 22.96 -21.95 -0.40
CA GLU A 76 23.55 -23.08 0.34
C GLU A 76 22.87 -23.24 1.71
N ALA A 77 22.74 -22.15 2.47
CA ALA A 77 22.07 -22.18 3.78
C ALA A 77 20.61 -22.63 3.69
N TYR A 78 19.87 -22.24 2.64
CA TYR A 78 18.49 -22.69 2.44
C TYR A 78 18.42 -24.18 2.05
N VAL A 79 19.30 -24.65 1.17
CA VAL A 79 19.33 -26.04 0.70
C VAL A 79 19.69 -26.99 1.84
N ASP A 80 20.75 -26.68 2.59
CA ASP A 80 21.31 -27.54 3.64
C ASP A 80 20.46 -27.58 4.92
N GLU A 81 19.61 -26.57 5.14
CA GLU A 81 18.75 -26.53 6.31
C GLU A 81 17.66 -27.60 6.25
N THR A 82 17.51 -28.35 7.35
CA THR A 82 16.55 -29.44 7.47
C THR A 82 15.45 -29.13 8.47
N ASP A 83 15.69 -28.20 9.41
CA ASP A 83 14.67 -27.72 10.33
C ASP A 83 13.66 -26.84 9.57
N PRO A 84 12.34 -27.16 9.57
CA PRO A 84 11.36 -26.44 8.77
C PRO A 84 11.24 -24.95 9.12
N GLU A 85 11.32 -24.60 10.40
CA GLU A 85 11.14 -23.22 10.86
C GLU A 85 12.34 -22.35 10.45
N ARG A 86 13.55 -22.89 10.59
CA ARG A 86 14.79 -22.25 10.12
C ARG A 86 14.86 -22.22 8.60
N LYS A 87 14.43 -23.28 7.91
CA LYS A 87 14.43 -23.34 6.44
C LYS A 87 13.56 -22.24 5.84
N ARG A 88 12.42 -21.94 6.47
CA ARG A 88 11.58 -20.79 6.11
C ARG A 88 12.30 -19.45 6.30
N VAL A 89 13.07 -19.25 7.38
CA VAL A 89 13.89 -18.03 7.57
C VAL A 89 14.93 -17.93 6.45
N ASN A 90 15.64 -19.02 6.16
CA ASN A 90 16.66 -19.05 5.11
C ASN A 90 16.03 -18.81 3.72
N ALA A 91 14.81 -19.29 3.48
CA ALA A 91 14.05 -18.99 2.26
C ALA A 91 13.77 -17.48 2.13
N ALA A 92 13.35 -16.81 3.20
CA ALA A 92 13.14 -15.36 3.22
C ALA A 92 14.45 -14.58 3.00
N MET A 93 15.56 -15.02 3.61
CA MET A 93 16.88 -14.43 3.38
C MET A 93 17.37 -14.62 1.94
N LEU A 94 17.14 -15.80 1.35
CA LEU A 94 17.44 -16.09 -0.05
C LEU A 94 16.59 -15.22 -0.99
N ALA A 95 15.29 -15.07 -0.70
CA ALA A 95 14.41 -14.17 -1.43
C ALA A 95 14.95 -12.74 -1.45
N GLY A 96 15.42 -12.23 -0.30
CA GLY A 96 16.05 -10.91 -0.23
C GLY A 96 17.37 -10.81 -1.00
N ALA A 97 18.21 -11.85 -0.95
CA ALA A 97 19.46 -11.90 -1.73
C ALA A 97 19.20 -11.89 -3.25
N LEU A 98 18.20 -12.65 -3.72
CA LEU A 98 17.75 -12.65 -5.10
C LEU A 98 17.22 -11.28 -5.52
N PHE A 99 16.43 -10.63 -4.66
CA PHE A 99 15.89 -9.30 -4.91
C PHE A 99 16.98 -8.25 -5.10
N ASN A 100 17.97 -8.24 -4.21
CA ASN A 100 19.09 -7.33 -4.28
C ASN A 100 19.97 -7.65 -5.48
N ARG A 101 20.18 -8.94 -5.81
CA ARG A 101 20.89 -9.34 -7.04
C ARG A 101 20.18 -8.83 -8.29
N ALA A 102 18.85 -8.94 -8.37
CA ALA A 102 18.08 -8.43 -9.49
C ALA A 102 18.24 -6.91 -9.64
N THR A 103 18.22 -6.19 -8.51
CA THR A 103 18.41 -4.73 -8.47
C THR A 103 19.85 -4.32 -8.88
N ASP A 104 20.86 -5.08 -8.46
CA ASP A 104 22.26 -4.87 -8.86
C ASP A 104 22.43 -5.06 -10.38
N LEU A 105 21.87 -6.13 -10.93
CA LEU A 105 21.89 -6.39 -12.38
C LEU A 105 21.16 -5.29 -13.16
N PHE A 106 19.98 -4.86 -12.68
CA PHE A 106 19.22 -3.81 -13.35
C PHE A 106 19.95 -2.46 -13.31
N THR A 107 20.64 -2.16 -12.21
CA THR A 107 21.51 -0.99 -12.10
C THR A 107 22.61 -1.03 -13.16
N ALA A 108 23.30 -2.16 -13.32
CA ALA A 108 24.33 -2.30 -14.34
C ALA A 108 23.78 -2.13 -15.77
N ILE A 109 22.56 -2.61 -16.04
CA ILE A 109 21.89 -2.44 -17.34
C ILE A 109 21.61 -0.97 -17.63
N VAL A 110 21.13 -0.23 -16.63
CA VAL A 110 20.86 1.21 -16.75
C VAL A 110 22.17 1.97 -16.99
N ASP A 111 23.21 1.68 -16.22
CA ASP A 111 24.52 2.32 -16.35
C ASP A 111 25.13 2.11 -17.75
N LEU A 112 25.00 0.90 -18.31
CA LEU A 112 25.40 0.61 -19.69
C LEU A 112 24.58 1.44 -20.69
N GLY A 113 23.27 1.57 -20.48
CA GLY A 113 22.39 2.40 -21.30
C GLY A 113 22.78 3.89 -21.27
N GLU A 114 23.16 4.42 -20.12
CA GLU A 114 23.64 5.80 -19.97
C GLU A 114 24.97 6.05 -20.72
N LEU A 115 25.81 5.02 -20.85
CA LEU A 115 27.01 5.05 -21.68
C LEU A 115 26.72 4.87 -23.19
N GLY A 116 25.46 4.75 -23.58
CA GLY A 116 25.02 4.59 -24.98
C GLY A 116 25.04 3.15 -25.48
N VAL A 117 25.28 2.15 -24.60
CA VAL A 117 25.19 0.74 -24.96
C VAL A 117 23.74 0.33 -25.08
N GLN A 118 23.34 -0.17 -26.25
CA GLN A 118 21.99 -0.66 -26.48
C GLN A 118 21.84 -2.05 -25.83
N VAL A 119 21.16 -2.11 -24.70
CA VAL A 119 20.78 -3.37 -24.04
C VAL A 119 19.38 -3.76 -24.52
N SER A 120 19.28 -4.84 -25.29
CA SER A 120 17.98 -5.37 -25.74
C SER A 120 17.24 -6.07 -24.59
N GLU A 121 15.93 -6.21 -24.69
CA GLU A 121 15.12 -6.98 -23.73
C GLU A 121 15.53 -8.46 -23.67
N ASN A 122 16.05 -8.99 -24.77
CA ASN A 122 16.57 -10.37 -24.87
C ASN A 122 18.03 -10.50 -24.41
N ASN A 123 18.61 -9.46 -23.81
CA ASN A 123 19.97 -9.51 -23.29
C ASN A 123 20.05 -10.49 -22.11
N GLU A 124 21.17 -11.21 -22.01
CA GLU A 124 21.40 -12.18 -20.94
C GLU A 124 21.31 -11.55 -19.53
N LEU A 125 21.73 -10.29 -19.36
CA LEU A 125 21.58 -9.56 -18.10
C LEU A 125 20.11 -9.28 -17.77
N MET A 126 19.29 -8.94 -18.77
CA MET A 126 17.84 -8.76 -18.59
C MET A 126 17.18 -10.08 -18.20
N ARG A 127 17.57 -11.19 -18.83
CA ARG A 127 17.09 -12.54 -18.51
C ARG A 127 17.45 -12.93 -17.08
N GLN A 128 18.71 -12.78 -16.68
CA GLN A 128 19.14 -13.09 -15.31
C GLN A 128 18.46 -12.19 -14.26
N CYS A 129 18.21 -10.92 -14.59
CA CYS A 129 17.45 -10.01 -13.74
C CYS A 129 16.01 -10.52 -13.54
N SER A 130 15.34 -10.94 -14.61
CA SER A 130 14.00 -11.54 -14.55
C SER A 130 14.01 -12.84 -13.73
N ASP A 131 14.94 -13.75 -13.99
CA ASP A 131 15.07 -15.03 -13.27
C ASP A 131 15.21 -14.79 -11.76
N CYS A 132 16.02 -13.80 -11.36
CA CYS A 132 16.19 -13.43 -9.95
C CYS A 132 14.90 -12.89 -9.33
N PHE A 133 14.19 -11.98 -10.01
CA PHE A 133 12.92 -11.47 -9.48
C PHE A 133 11.83 -12.53 -9.40
N GLU A 134 11.73 -13.43 -10.38
CA GLU A 134 10.76 -14.53 -10.39
C GLU A 134 11.00 -15.48 -9.22
N GLU A 135 12.25 -15.89 -8.99
CA GLU A 135 12.60 -16.74 -7.85
C GLU A 135 12.38 -16.03 -6.52
N ALA A 136 12.74 -14.74 -6.43
CA ALA A 136 12.49 -13.94 -5.24
C ALA A 136 10.98 -13.82 -4.94
N LEU A 137 10.13 -13.71 -5.96
CA LEU A 137 8.68 -13.66 -5.80
C LEU A 137 8.13 -14.99 -5.29
N MET A 138 8.61 -16.13 -5.82
CA MET A 138 8.19 -17.45 -5.35
C MET A 138 8.57 -17.68 -3.88
N LEU A 139 9.82 -17.40 -3.52
CA LEU A 139 10.30 -17.53 -2.14
C LEU A 139 9.70 -16.45 -1.21
N GLY A 140 9.23 -15.34 -1.77
CA GLY A 140 8.55 -14.25 -1.07
C GLY A 140 7.36 -14.69 -0.22
N GLN A 141 6.70 -15.78 -0.58
CA GLN A 141 5.61 -16.39 0.21
C GLN A 141 6.06 -16.84 1.62
N GLN A 142 7.37 -16.98 1.84
CA GLN A 142 7.96 -17.35 3.14
C GLN A 142 8.29 -16.13 4.01
N VAL A 143 8.19 -14.93 3.44
CA VAL A 143 8.52 -13.66 4.11
C VAL A 143 7.35 -13.23 4.99
N ARG A 144 7.65 -12.85 6.24
CA ARG A 144 6.63 -12.39 7.22
C ARG A 144 6.67 -10.90 7.44
N HIS A 145 5.51 -10.33 7.79
CA HIS A 145 5.39 -8.87 7.92
C HIS A 145 6.04 -8.48 9.22
N HIS A 146 6.72 -7.33 9.26
CA HIS A 146 7.43 -6.91 10.47
C HIS A 146 6.51 -6.77 11.69
N SER A 147 5.22 -6.46 11.48
CA SER A 147 4.21 -6.38 12.54
C SER A 147 3.48 -7.70 12.83
N GLY A 148 3.72 -8.76 12.03
CA GLY A 148 2.96 -10.01 12.08
C GLY A 148 1.59 -10.01 11.38
N CYS A 149 1.16 -8.89 10.79
CA CYS A 149 -0.08 -8.79 10.01
C CYS A 149 0.07 -9.40 8.60
N GLU A 150 -1.01 -9.91 8.00
CA GLU A 150 -1.01 -10.43 6.62
C GLU A 150 -0.95 -9.29 5.57
N GLY A 151 -0.32 -9.55 4.41
CA GLY A 151 -0.34 -8.60 3.27
C GLY A 151 1.01 -8.26 2.61
N ILE A 152 2.10 -9.00 2.89
CA ILE A 152 3.39 -8.74 2.21
C ILE A 152 3.36 -9.05 0.74
N ASP A 153 2.69 -10.12 0.32
CA ASP A 153 2.77 -10.61 -1.07
C ASP A 153 2.51 -9.50 -2.09
N GLU A 154 1.57 -8.61 -1.75
CA GLU A 154 1.24 -7.46 -2.58
C GLU A 154 2.38 -6.44 -2.66
N VAL A 155 3.05 -6.12 -1.55
CA VAL A 155 4.17 -5.17 -1.48
C VAL A 155 5.45 -5.78 -2.06
N TRP A 156 5.69 -7.07 -1.81
CA TRP A 156 6.85 -7.82 -2.28
C TRP A 156 6.86 -8.00 -3.79
N GLY A 157 5.69 -8.16 -4.41
CA GLY A 157 5.56 -8.31 -5.86
C GLY A 157 5.60 -7.00 -6.66
N GLU A 158 5.52 -5.81 -6.03
CA GLU A 158 5.45 -4.54 -6.77
C GLU A 158 6.70 -4.25 -7.61
N PRO A 159 7.94 -4.46 -7.11
CA PRO A 159 9.12 -4.17 -7.92
C PRO A 159 9.21 -5.07 -9.16
N PHE A 160 8.81 -6.36 -9.06
CA PHE A 160 8.75 -7.25 -10.23
C PHE A 160 7.70 -6.80 -11.26
N LYS A 161 6.53 -6.33 -10.82
CA LYS A 161 5.52 -5.73 -11.71
C LYS A 161 6.07 -4.48 -12.41
N ALA A 162 6.74 -3.59 -11.68
CA ALA A 162 7.39 -2.41 -12.24
C ALA A 162 8.52 -2.76 -13.22
N PHE A 163 9.18 -3.90 -13.03
CA PHE A 163 10.19 -4.41 -13.96
C PHE A 163 9.58 -4.97 -15.25
N THR A 164 8.48 -5.70 -15.17
CA THR A 164 7.90 -6.47 -16.30
C THR A 164 6.81 -5.72 -17.08
N MET A 165 6.17 -4.72 -16.49
CA MET A 165 5.07 -3.99 -17.11
C MET A 165 5.52 -2.63 -17.63
N PRO A 166 4.81 -2.04 -18.62
CA PRO A 166 4.93 -0.62 -18.92
C PRO A 166 4.64 0.24 -17.69
N ILE A 167 5.32 1.39 -17.56
CA ILE A 167 5.13 2.26 -16.38
C ILE A 167 3.68 2.75 -16.28
N ASP A 168 3.02 3.06 -17.40
CA ASP A 168 1.62 3.48 -17.42
C ASP A 168 0.67 2.42 -16.83
N ASP A 169 0.86 1.15 -17.22
CA ASP A 169 0.08 0.02 -16.72
C ASP A 169 0.33 -0.21 -15.23
N PHE A 170 1.58 -0.06 -14.77
CA PHE A 170 1.90 -0.12 -13.36
C PHE A 170 1.15 0.97 -12.57
N TYR A 171 1.19 2.22 -13.03
CA TYR A 171 0.46 3.33 -12.39
C TYR A 171 -1.06 3.09 -12.39
N GLN A 172 -1.62 2.61 -13.50
CA GLN A 172 -3.03 2.21 -13.56
C GLN A 172 -3.38 1.17 -12.50
N SER A 173 -2.53 0.14 -12.33
CA SER A 173 -2.73 -0.87 -11.28
C SER A 173 -2.72 -0.26 -9.87
N ARG A 174 -1.88 0.76 -9.64
CA ARG A 174 -1.83 1.48 -8.35
C ARG A 174 -3.09 2.33 -8.13
N PHE A 175 -3.62 3.00 -9.15
CA PHE A 175 -4.90 3.71 -9.03
C PHE A 175 -6.06 2.77 -8.69
N ILE A 176 -6.13 1.59 -9.30
CA ILE A 176 -7.14 0.58 -8.96
C ILE A 176 -7.02 0.16 -7.50
N LYS A 177 -5.80 -0.12 -7.02
CA LYS A 177 -5.54 -0.47 -5.62
C LYS A 177 -5.93 0.65 -4.64
N ILE A 178 -5.69 1.91 -5.00
CA ILE A 178 -6.14 3.06 -4.20
C ILE A 178 -7.67 3.07 -4.08
N ALA A 179 -8.39 2.88 -5.19
CA ALA A 179 -9.85 2.85 -5.18
C ALA A 179 -10.39 1.71 -4.31
N GLN A 180 -9.78 0.53 -4.40
CA GLN A 180 -10.11 -0.62 -3.56
C GLN A 180 -9.86 -0.33 -2.08
N GLY A 181 -8.72 0.28 -1.74
CA GLY A 181 -8.43 0.72 -0.37
C GLY A 181 -9.45 1.73 0.15
N MET A 182 -9.84 2.72 -0.65
CA MET A 182 -10.89 3.68 -0.28
C MET A 182 -12.23 2.99 -0.03
N ARG A 183 -12.59 2.01 -0.86
CA ARG A 183 -13.81 1.22 -0.68
C ARG A 183 -13.81 0.45 0.64
N GLU A 184 -12.70 -0.20 0.97
CA GLU A 184 -12.61 -0.95 2.22
C GLU A 184 -12.66 -0.02 3.44
N ILE A 185 -12.00 1.14 3.38
CA ILE A 185 -12.11 2.19 4.41
C ILE A 185 -13.58 2.58 4.63
N ASP A 186 -14.32 2.82 3.56
CA ASP A 186 -15.73 3.22 3.64
C ASP A 186 -16.64 2.10 4.16
N GLN A 187 -16.35 0.85 3.80
CA GLN A 187 -17.06 -0.32 4.32
C GLN A 187 -16.84 -0.49 5.83
N ILE A 188 -15.60 -0.34 6.30
CA ILE A 188 -15.30 -0.43 7.74
C ILE A 188 -15.98 0.71 8.48
N ALA A 189 -15.86 1.94 7.98
CA ALA A 189 -16.51 3.11 8.57
C ALA A 189 -18.04 2.94 8.67
N SER A 190 -18.68 2.44 7.60
CA SER A 190 -20.11 2.17 7.58
C SER A 190 -20.49 1.10 8.61
N CYS A 191 -19.74 0.01 8.69
CA CYS A 191 -19.94 -1.03 9.69
C CYS A 191 -19.82 -0.49 11.13
N MET A 192 -18.81 0.34 11.41
CA MET A 192 -18.67 0.99 12.72
C MET A 192 -19.89 1.88 13.03
N ILE A 193 -20.38 2.64 12.06
CA ILE A 193 -21.57 3.50 12.25
C ILE A 193 -22.80 2.65 12.56
N GLU A 194 -23.07 1.61 11.79
CA GLU A 194 -24.23 0.72 11.97
C GLU A 194 -24.22 0.05 13.35
N VAL A 195 -23.05 -0.42 13.80
CA VAL A 195 -22.89 -1.13 15.09
C VAL A 195 -23.06 -0.21 16.29
N PHE A 196 -22.48 1.00 16.25
CA PHE A 196 -22.40 1.87 17.43
C PHE A 196 -23.44 2.99 17.45
N CYS A 197 -23.76 3.60 16.32
CA CYS A 197 -24.51 4.87 16.28
C CYS A 197 -26.01 4.68 16.49
N SER A 198 -26.51 3.45 16.46
CA SER A 198 -27.86 3.11 16.92
C SER A 198 -28.03 3.24 18.45
N GLN A 199 -26.93 3.33 19.21
CA GLN A 199 -26.96 3.42 20.66
C GLN A 199 -26.78 4.88 21.16
N PRO A 200 -27.71 5.44 21.95
CA PRO A 200 -27.61 6.82 22.46
C PRO A 200 -26.33 7.11 23.26
N LEU A 201 -25.73 6.08 23.87
CA LEU A 201 -24.49 6.18 24.64
C LEU A 201 -23.30 6.63 23.78
N PHE A 202 -23.35 6.35 22.47
CA PHE A 202 -22.32 6.68 21.48
C PHE A 202 -22.68 7.91 20.64
N ALA A 203 -23.62 8.74 21.11
CA ALA A 203 -24.00 9.97 20.41
C ALA A 203 -22.78 10.85 20.07
N GLY A 204 -22.69 11.27 18.81
CA GLY A 204 -21.57 12.06 18.28
C GLY A 204 -20.42 11.26 17.68
N LEU A 205 -20.39 9.93 17.86
CA LEU A 205 -19.35 9.07 17.28
C LEU A 205 -19.41 9.04 15.74
N GLU A 206 -20.62 9.04 15.15
CA GLU A 206 -20.83 8.98 13.70
C GLU A 206 -19.99 10.02 12.95
N ARG A 207 -20.02 11.28 13.41
CA ARG A 207 -19.28 12.36 12.76
C ARG A 207 -17.77 12.12 12.83
N LEU A 208 -17.26 11.63 13.96
CA LEU A 208 -15.84 11.31 14.12
C LEU A 208 -15.40 10.19 13.16
N ILE A 209 -16.24 9.16 12.99
CA ILE A 209 -15.96 8.06 12.05
C ILE A 209 -15.94 8.59 10.61
N VAL A 210 -16.95 9.36 10.20
CA VAL A 210 -17.04 9.91 8.84
C VAL A 210 -15.87 10.84 8.52
N ASP A 211 -15.51 11.73 9.46
CA ASP A 211 -14.40 12.65 9.29
C ASP A 211 -13.06 11.87 9.17
N TYR A 212 -12.84 10.88 10.05
CA TYR A 212 -11.63 10.07 10.02
C TYR A 212 -11.52 9.22 8.74
N ALA A 213 -12.61 8.57 8.31
CA ALA A 213 -12.64 7.80 7.06
C ALA A 213 -12.33 8.68 5.84
N THR A 214 -12.86 9.91 5.82
CA THR A 214 -12.58 10.89 4.76
C THR A 214 -11.11 11.27 4.74
N ALA A 215 -10.52 11.58 5.89
CA ALA A 215 -9.09 11.88 5.99
C ALA A 215 -8.22 10.67 5.62
N ALA A 216 -8.64 9.45 5.98
CA ALA A 216 -7.94 8.22 5.61
C ALA A 216 -7.93 7.98 4.10
N ARG A 217 -9.05 8.23 3.39
CA ARG A 217 -9.09 8.18 1.92
C ARG A 217 -8.12 9.19 1.30
N GLN A 218 -8.10 10.43 1.82
CA GLN A 218 -7.18 11.47 1.34
C GLN A 218 -5.72 11.08 1.59
N ALA A 219 -5.41 10.53 2.76
CA ALA A 219 -4.07 10.04 3.08
C ALA A 219 -3.65 8.90 2.13
N ALA A 220 -4.56 7.97 1.81
CA ALA A 220 -4.31 6.85 0.90
C ALA A 220 -4.01 7.28 -0.55
N GLU A 221 -4.46 8.44 -1.01
CA GLU A 221 -4.15 8.93 -2.37
C GLU A 221 -3.03 9.98 -2.43
N THR A 222 -2.52 10.46 -1.29
CA THR A 222 -1.58 11.58 -1.27
C THR A 222 -0.13 11.09 -1.29
N MET A 223 0.65 11.47 -2.31
CA MET A 223 2.10 11.23 -2.35
C MET A 223 2.81 12.07 -1.29
N LYS A 224 3.91 11.55 -0.72
CA LYS A 224 4.67 12.28 0.31
C LYS A 224 5.33 13.55 -0.20
N MET A 225 5.59 13.61 -1.51
CA MET A 225 6.19 14.76 -2.18
C MET A 225 5.16 15.86 -2.52
N ASP A 226 3.86 15.56 -2.46
CA ASP A 226 2.81 16.55 -2.71
C ASP A 226 2.70 17.50 -1.49
N PRO A 227 2.86 18.83 -1.66
CA PRO A 227 2.80 19.78 -0.55
C PRO A 227 1.50 19.72 0.29
N ILE A 228 0.39 19.22 -0.28
CA ILE A 228 -0.86 19.06 0.47
C ILE A 228 -0.73 18.02 1.61
N ILE A 229 0.30 17.17 1.60
CA ILE A 229 0.55 16.21 2.67
C ILE A 229 0.66 16.87 4.05
N PHE A 230 1.14 18.12 4.12
CA PHE A 230 1.24 18.89 5.36
C PHE A 230 -0.13 19.34 5.91
N GLN A 231 -1.21 19.13 5.16
CA GLN A 231 -2.58 19.29 5.63
C GLN A 231 -3.23 17.91 5.84
N VAL A 232 -3.13 17.04 4.83
CA VAL A 232 -3.75 15.70 4.84
C VAL A 232 -3.24 14.84 5.99
N TRP A 233 -1.93 14.77 6.21
CA TRP A 233 -1.36 13.90 7.23
C TRP A 233 -1.70 14.35 8.67
N PRO A 234 -1.54 15.63 9.04
CA PRO A 234 -1.99 16.11 10.35
C PRO A 234 -3.49 15.91 10.60
N ASP A 235 -4.34 16.12 9.58
CA ASP A 235 -5.78 15.89 9.71
C ASP A 235 -6.08 14.42 9.98
N PHE A 236 -5.48 13.52 9.20
CA PHE A 236 -5.64 12.08 9.37
C PHE A 236 -5.21 11.60 10.77
N VAL A 237 -4.04 12.03 11.25
CA VAL A 237 -3.53 11.63 12.58
C VAL A 237 -4.41 12.21 13.70
N SER A 238 -4.69 13.51 13.67
CA SER A 238 -5.43 14.19 14.74
C SER A 238 -6.89 13.73 14.83
N LEU A 239 -7.53 13.41 13.70
CA LEU A 239 -8.87 12.82 13.69
C LEU A 239 -8.86 11.40 14.27
N GLY A 240 -7.81 10.62 14.02
CA GLY A 240 -7.60 9.33 14.67
C GLY A 240 -7.49 9.45 16.19
N GLU A 241 -6.68 10.39 16.68
CA GLU A 241 -6.52 10.66 18.12
C GLU A 241 -7.83 11.14 18.78
N ARG A 242 -8.64 11.92 18.06
CA ARG A 242 -9.98 12.33 18.52
C ARG A 242 -10.91 11.13 18.65
N LEU A 243 -10.82 10.15 17.75
CA LEU A 243 -11.58 8.91 17.82
C LEU A 243 -11.13 8.06 19.02
N ASP A 244 -9.82 7.94 19.27
CA ASP A 244 -9.27 7.25 20.46
C ASP A 244 -9.66 7.92 21.78
N SER A 245 -9.82 9.25 21.74
CA SER A 245 -10.23 10.07 22.89
C SER A 245 -11.73 10.08 23.11
N PHE A 246 -12.54 9.49 22.21
CA PHE A 246 -13.99 9.43 22.38
C PHE A 246 -14.37 8.72 23.67
N ARG A 247 -15.32 9.29 24.42
CA ARG A 247 -15.86 8.73 25.65
C ARG A 247 -17.38 8.67 25.55
N PRO A 248 -17.97 7.46 25.52
CA PRO A 248 -19.42 7.29 25.60
C PRO A 248 -19.97 7.94 26.88
N ARG A 249 -21.16 8.55 26.78
CA ARG A 249 -21.81 9.18 27.94
C ARG A 249 -22.50 8.11 28.78
N LEU A 250 -21.95 7.84 29.95
CA LEU A 250 -22.55 6.93 30.93
C LEU A 250 -23.73 7.61 31.65
N PRO A 251 -24.82 6.87 31.95
CA PRO A 251 -25.82 7.32 32.91
C PRO A 251 -25.21 7.47 34.31
N ASP A 252 -25.78 8.36 35.13
CA ASP A 252 -25.31 8.63 36.51
C ASP A 252 -25.27 7.37 37.39
N VAL A 253 -26.18 6.42 37.13
CA VAL A 253 -26.21 5.09 37.76
C VAL A 253 -26.00 4.03 36.69
N ALA A 254 -24.74 3.72 36.40
CA ALA A 254 -24.34 2.62 35.52
C ALA A 254 -23.87 1.41 36.33
N ASP A 255 -24.51 0.26 36.12
CA ASP A 255 -24.08 -1.02 36.69
C ASP A 255 -22.74 -1.49 36.10
N GLN A 256 -22.13 -2.51 36.73
CA GLN A 256 -20.83 -3.03 36.31
C GLN A 256 -20.86 -3.64 34.90
N MET A 257 -21.98 -4.27 34.51
CA MET A 257 -22.11 -4.92 33.20
C MET A 257 -22.13 -3.88 32.08
N LEU A 258 -22.87 -2.79 32.25
CA LEU A 258 -22.93 -1.67 31.32
C LEU A 258 -21.55 -1.00 31.17
N ARG A 259 -20.83 -0.80 32.28
CA ARG A 259 -19.45 -0.25 32.26
C ARG A 259 -18.51 -1.14 31.45
N MET A 260 -18.56 -2.47 31.66
CA MET A 260 -17.75 -3.41 30.88
C MET A 260 -18.10 -3.38 29.39
N ARG A 261 -19.39 -3.42 29.04
CA ARG A 261 -19.84 -3.34 27.63
C ARG A 261 -19.37 -2.07 26.94
N ILE A 262 -19.40 -0.94 27.64
CA ILE A 262 -18.92 0.35 27.10
C ILE A 262 -17.41 0.34 26.92
N ALA A 263 -16.65 -0.26 27.83
CA ALA A 263 -15.21 -0.42 27.67
C ALA A 263 -14.89 -1.26 26.42
N TYR A 264 -15.53 -2.42 26.25
CA TYR A 264 -15.38 -3.24 25.04
C TYR A 264 -15.79 -2.50 23.77
N GLY A 265 -16.89 -1.75 23.81
CA GLY A 265 -17.33 -0.96 22.66
C GLY A 265 -16.30 0.10 22.27
N ARG A 266 -15.67 0.76 23.25
CA ARG A 266 -14.58 1.71 22.97
C ARG A 266 -13.37 1.00 22.37
N ASP A 267 -12.97 -0.14 22.90
CA ASP A 267 -11.82 -0.88 22.40
C ASP A 267 -12.07 -1.33 20.95
N LEU A 268 -13.29 -1.78 20.62
CA LEU A 268 -13.67 -2.10 19.23
C LEU A 268 -13.64 -0.89 18.30
N VAL A 269 -14.00 0.31 18.77
CA VAL A 269 -13.87 1.54 17.98
C VAL A 269 -12.39 1.83 17.67
N GLN A 270 -11.49 1.61 18.63
CA GLN A 270 -10.05 1.78 18.44
C GLN A 270 -9.48 0.75 17.45
N GLU A 271 -9.92 -0.51 17.53
CA GLU A 271 -9.54 -1.54 16.55
C GLU A 271 -10.03 -1.19 15.13
N GLY A 272 -11.26 -0.70 15.00
CA GLY A 272 -11.79 -0.21 13.70
C GLY A 272 -10.96 0.95 13.13
N ARG A 273 -10.55 1.89 13.99
CA ARG A 273 -9.64 2.99 13.61
C ARG A 273 -8.28 2.46 13.13
N LEU A 274 -7.70 1.51 13.87
CA LEU A 274 -6.42 0.89 13.52
C LEU A 274 -6.50 0.17 12.18
N LEU A 275 -7.60 -0.54 11.90
CA LEU A 275 -7.82 -1.22 10.64
C LEU A 275 -7.91 -0.24 9.46
N ILE A 276 -8.68 0.84 9.59
CA ILE A 276 -8.73 1.92 8.59
C ILE A 276 -7.33 2.52 8.38
N SER A 277 -6.59 2.76 9.46
CA SER A 277 -5.22 3.28 9.38
C SER A 277 -4.27 2.35 8.65
N TYR A 278 -4.41 1.05 8.90
CA TYR A 278 -3.63 0.01 8.26
C TYR A 278 -3.86 0.03 6.75
N ILE A 279 -5.12 0.04 6.30
CA ILE A 279 -5.45 0.06 4.86
C ILE A 279 -4.92 1.33 4.19
N ALA A 280 -5.11 2.49 4.83
CA ALA A 280 -4.62 3.76 4.31
C ALA A 280 -3.07 3.81 4.18
N SER A 281 -2.34 3.13 5.08
CA SER A 281 -0.88 3.18 5.14
C SER A 281 -0.19 2.04 4.38
N ALA A 282 -0.75 0.84 4.43
CA ALA A 282 -0.15 -0.37 3.88
C ALA A 282 -0.19 -0.39 2.35
N ARG A 283 -1.24 0.19 1.75
CA ARG A 283 -1.51 0.01 0.32
C ARG A 283 -0.93 1.11 -0.57
N VAL A 284 -0.61 2.30 -0.06
CA VAL A 284 -0.28 3.41 -0.96
C VAL A 284 0.65 4.45 -0.32
N PRO A 285 1.83 4.63 -0.94
CA PRO A 285 1.97 5.76 -1.85
C PRO A 285 2.44 5.29 -3.23
N MET A 286 2.25 6.09 -4.28
CA MET A 286 2.98 5.97 -5.55
C MET A 286 4.46 6.42 -5.41
N THR A 287 4.96 6.32 -4.17
CA THR A 287 6.09 6.94 -3.46
C THR A 287 6.02 8.46 -3.36
#